data_AF-A0A0D2BBR6-F1
#
_entry.id   AF-A0A0D2BBR6-F1
#
_cell.length_a   1.000
_cell.length_b   1.000
_cell.length_c   1.000
_cell.angle_alpha   90.00
_cell.angle_beta   90.00
_cell.angle_gamma   90.00
#
_symmetry.space_group_name_H-M   'P 1'
#
loop_
_entity.id
_entity.type
_entity.pdbx_description
1 polymer ?
#
loop_
_entity_poly.entity_id
_entity_poly.type
_entity_poly.pdbx_seq_one_letter_code
_entity_poly.pdbx_strand_id
1 'polypeptide(L)'
;MSHYVSKFIDSISDGSASTPFNTVNGGYSRGHGQVQGQTQVLLLRQSPFDPNLILIHPSGYPVEAPPLYTAISSQERVSVYRGAINPANLMGVGSRKSISLYGHGGCTIAVKTDHLSGDFKLKYPPGGKGSLKWKTDSMSFSSSSSLKLVDGSGQKIARLKKHSSEKRLEIYVPCDEHFLNVVILSGLAVRLGAKKNDRDALEVVQAMSGS
;
A
#
# COMPACT_ATOMS: atom_id res chain seq x y z
N MET A 1 -55.87 -12.60 -9.00
CA MET A 1 -56.31 -11.21 -8.88
C MET A 1 -55.20 -10.31 -9.38
N SER A 2 -55.51 -9.58 -10.48
CA SER A 2 -54.85 -8.45 -11.15
C SER A 2 -53.34 -8.24 -10.92
N HIS A 3 -52.44 -8.51 -11.88
CA HIS A 3 -52.15 -7.73 -13.11
C HIS A 3 -52.03 -6.21 -12.91
N TYR A 4 -50.81 -5.70 -13.08
CA TYR A 4 -50.54 -4.43 -13.76
C TYR A 4 -49.34 -4.60 -14.69
N VAL A 5 -49.61 -4.51 -15.99
CA VAL A 5 -48.68 -4.35 -17.11
C VAL A 5 -49.28 -3.26 -17.99
N SER A 6 -48.52 -2.21 -18.31
CA SER A 6 -48.48 -1.48 -19.61
C SER A 6 -47.57 -0.26 -19.44
N LYS A 7 -46.37 -0.17 -20.06
CA LYS A 7 -46.02 0.08 -21.47
C LYS A 7 -46.36 1.49 -21.99
N PHE A 8 -45.33 2.22 -22.44
CA PHE A 8 -45.18 2.97 -23.72
C PHE A 8 -43.78 3.65 -23.68
N ILE A 9 -42.74 3.09 -24.32
CA ILE A 9 -42.22 3.25 -25.70
C ILE A 9 -41.53 4.60 -25.99
N ASP A 10 -40.21 4.47 -26.20
CA ASP A 10 -39.24 5.11 -27.11
C ASP A 10 -39.33 6.60 -27.49
N SER A 11 -38.19 7.29 -27.28
CA SER A 11 -37.54 8.01 -28.37
C SER A 11 -36.03 8.10 -28.14
N ILE A 12 -35.27 7.64 -29.13
CA ILE A 12 -33.82 7.77 -29.26
C ILE A 12 -33.53 9.14 -29.87
N SER A 13 -32.58 9.87 -29.29
CA SER A 13 -31.82 10.90 -30.00
C SER A 13 -30.41 10.96 -29.42
N ASP A 14 -29.44 10.75 -30.29
CA ASP A 14 -28.01 10.93 -30.08
C ASP A 14 -27.66 12.26 -29.44
N GLY A 15 -26.62 12.24 -28.61
CA GLY A 15 -26.08 13.41 -27.93
C GLY A 15 -24.81 13.07 -27.17
N SER A 16 -23.76 12.70 -27.90
CA SER A 16 -22.41 12.56 -27.38
C SER A 16 -21.95 13.87 -26.70
N ALA A 17 -21.80 13.84 -25.37
CA ALA A 17 -21.18 14.91 -24.60
C ALA A 17 -20.01 14.36 -23.78
N SER A 18 -18.86 14.20 -24.43
CA SER A 18 -17.56 14.10 -23.79
C SER A 18 -17.18 15.46 -23.21
N THR A 19 -16.94 15.53 -21.90
CA THR A 19 -16.32 16.68 -21.23
C THR A 19 -14.88 16.35 -20.81
N PRO A 20 -14.00 17.35 -20.68
CA PRO A 20 -12.78 17.40 -21.49
C PRO A 20 -11.53 16.88 -20.78
N PHE A 21 -10.74 16.12 -21.54
CA PHE A 21 -9.31 15.93 -21.28
C PHE A 21 -8.58 17.24 -21.57
N ASN A 22 -7.95 17.82 -20.55
CA ASN A 22 -7.01 18.92 -20.73
C ASN A 22 -5.70 18.38 -21.31
N THR A 23 -5.58 18.36 -22.63
CA THR A 23 -4.32 18.13 -23.34
C THR A 23 -3.64 19.46 -23.57
N VAL A 24 -2.60 19.74 -22.78
CA VAL A 24 -1.62 20.78 -23.15
C VAL A 24 -0.65 20.15 -24.15
N ASN A 25 -0.75 20.62 -25.39
CA ASN A 25 0.17 20.33 -26.48
C ASN A 25 1.53 20.98 -26.21
N GLY A 26 2.60 20.20 -26.30
CA GLY A 26 3.97 20.70 -26.29
C GLY A 26 4.94 19.73 -26.96
N GLY A 27 5.31 20.04 -28.20
CA GLY A 27 6.63 19.78 -28.79
C GLY A 27 7.03 18.33 -29.11
N TYR A 28 7.09 18.02 -30.41
CA TYR A 28 7.78 16.84 -30.93
C TYR A 28 9.27 16.87 -30.54
N SER A 29 9.68 15.96 -29.66
CA SER A 29 11.07 15.55 -29.50
C SER A 29 11.15 14.03 -29.54
N ARG A 30 11.79 13.51 -30.59
CA ARG A 30 12.20 12.11 -30.73
C ARG A 30 13.15 11.75 -29.59
N GLY A 31 12.71 10.89 -28.68
CA GLY A 31 13.53 10.32 -27.62
C GLY A 31 12.88 9.04 -27.11
N HIS A 32 13.68 7.98 -26.96
CA HIS A 32 13.28 6.63 -26.56
C HIS A 32 12.22 6.62 -25.44
N GLY A 33 10.99 6.24 -25.78
CA GLY A 33 9.85 6.23 -24.87
C GLY A 33 9.92 5.07 -23.88
N GLN A 34 10.43 5.34 -22.68
CA GLN A 34 9.87 4.67 -21.50
C GLN A 34 8.44 5.17 -21.35
N VAL A 35 7.47 4.26 -21.48
CA VAL A 35 6.09 4.50 -21.05
C VAL A 35 6.16 4.92 -19.58
N GLN A 36 5.90 6.19 -19.27
CA GLN A 36 5.74 6.66 -17.90
C GLN A 36 4.50 5.96 -17.33
N GLY A 37 4.72 4.83 -16.66
CA GLY A 37 3.68 4.13 -15.94
C GLY A 37 3.05 5.06 -14.91
N GLN A 38 1.72 5.18 -14.93
CA GLN A 38 0.96 6.00 -13.99
C GLN A 38 1.30 5.56 -12.57
N THR A 39 2.00 6.43 -11.82
CA THR A 39 2.37 6.13 -10.44
C THR A 39 1.17 6.36 -9.55
N GLN A 40 0.65 5.29 -8.94
CA GLN A 40 -0.39 5.41 -7.92
C GLN A 40 0.25 5.84 -6.59
N VAL A 41 -0.37 6.81 -5.92
CA VAL A 41 0.13 7.35 -4.66
C VAL A 41 -0.95 7.26 -3.60
N LEU A 42 -0.61 6.62 -2.48
CA LEU A 42 -1.45 6.53 -1.29
C LEU A 42 -0.80 7.30 -0.13
N LEU A 43 -1.60 8.05 0.60
CA LEU A 43 -1.23 8.77 1.81
C LEU A 43 -1.68 7.95 3.02
N LEU A 44 -0.75 7.68 3.93
CA LEU A 44 -0.96 6.96 5.18
C LEU A 44 -0.94 7.99 6.31
N ARG A 45 -2.13 8.30 6.81
CA ARG A 45 -2.39 9.35 7.80
C ARG A 45 -2.72 8.72 9.14
N GLN A 46 -2.20 9.31 10.21
CA GLN A 46 -2.64 8.92 11.55
C GLN A 46 -4.04 9.48 11.77
N SER A 47 -4.97 8.68 12.29
CA SER A 47 -6.28 9.19 12.68
C SER A 47 -6.12 10.23 13.80
N PRO A 48 -6.80 11.39 13.73
CA PRO A 48 -6.77 12.37 14.80
C PRO A 48 -7.49 11.89 16.07
N PHE A 49 -8.36 10.87 15.94
CA PHE A 49 -9.18 10.34 17.04
C PHE A 49 -8.60 9.08 17.68
N ASP A 50 -7.72 8.36 16.98
CA ASP A 50 -7.12 7.12 17.49
C ASP A 50 -5.68 6.93 16.97
N PRO A 51 -4.67 6.95 17.86
CA PRO A 51 -3.26 6.79 17.48
C PRO A 51 -2.91 5.37 16.99
N ASN A 52 -3.82 4.39 17.08
CA ASN A 52 -3.64 3.06 16.52
C ASN A 52 -4.23 2.92 15.11
N LEU A 53 -5.02 3.91 14.66
CA LEU A 53 -5.66 3.89 13.36
C LEU A 53 -4.88 4.67 12.30
N ILE A 54 -4.55 3.99 11.21
CA ILE A 54 -3.97 4.60 10.02
C ILE A 54 -5.05 4.66 8.94
N LEU A 55 -5.38 5.87 8.51
CA LEU A 55 -6.29 6.13 7.39
C LEU A 55 -5.47 6.20 6.10
N ILE A 56 -5.89 5.46 5.08
CA ILE A 56 -5.19 5.39 3.80
C ILE A 56 -6.07 6.00 2.72
N HIS A 57 -5.60 7.10 2.14
CA HIS A 57 -6.31 7.85 1.09
C HIS A 57 -5.51 7.86 -0.20
N PRO A 58 -6.16 7.93 -1.37
CA PRO A 58 -5.47 8.32 -2.59
C PRO A 58 -4.91 9.74 -2.44
N SER A 59 -3.78 10.01 -3.08
CA SER A 59 -3.20 11.36 -3.09
C SER A 59 -4.18 12.37 -3.70
N GLY A 60 -4.24 13.57 -3.11
CA GLY A 60 -5.18 14.63 -3.51
C GLY A 60 -6.50 14.64 -2.75
N TYR A 61 -6.82 13.57 -2.01
CA TYR A 61 -8.04 13.54 -1.19
C TYR A 61 -7.83 14.26 0.15
N PRO A 62 -8.83 15.02 0.64
CA PRO A 62 -8.77 15.66 1.95
C PRO A 62 -8.74 14.62 3.08
N VAL A 63 -8.38 15.03 4.30
CA VAL A 63 -8.24 14.08 5.43
C VAL A 63 -9.60 13.59 5.93
N GLU A 64 -10.64 14.40 5.73
CA GLU A 64 -12.04 14.14 6.11
C GLU A 64 -12.76 13.23 5.12
N ALA A 65 -12.19 12.99 3.93
CA ALA A 65 -12.79 12.06 2.98
C ALA A 65 -12.83 10.64 3.56
N PRO A 66 -13.83 9.82 3.18
CA PRO A 66 -13.81 8.40 3.52
C PRO A 66 -12.50 7.73 3.06
N PRO A 67 -11.82 6.97 3.93
CA PRO A 67 -10.55 6.33 3.56
C PRO A 67 -10.78 5.21 2.53
N LEU A 68 -9.80 4.99 1.66
CA LEU A 68 -9.79 3.83 0.77
C LEU A 68 -9.52 2.55 1.57
N TYR A 69 -8.62 2.64 2.55
CA TYR A 69 -8.36 1.58 3.51
C TYR A 69 -8.18 2.15 4.92
N THR A 70 -8.55 1.37 5.92
CA THR A 70 -8.23 1.66 7.31
C THR A 70 -7.36 0.55 7.86
N ALA A 71 -6.27 0.90 8.53
CA ALA A 71 -5.42 -0.08 9.20
C ALA A 71 -5.42 0.15 10.72
N ILE A 72 -5.52 -0.94 11.47
CA ILE A 72 -5.35 -0.95 12.92
C ILE A 72 -3.96 -1.51 13.19
N SER A 73 -3.09 -0.74 13.83
CA SER A 73 -1.71 -1.12 14.09
C SER A 73 -1.46 -1.28 15.59
N SER A 74 -0.94 -2.44 16.01
CA SER A 74 -0.39 -2.67 17.35
C SER A 74 1.13 -2.90 17.26
N GLN A 75 1.79 -3.25 18.38
CA GLN A 75 3.24 -3.51 18.40
C GLN A 75 3.65 -4.72 17.55
N GLU A 76 2.79 -5.73 17.46
CA GLU A 76 3.12 -7.02 16.84
C GLU A 76 2.23 -7.39 15.65
N ARG A 77 1.11 -6.68 15.46
CA ARG A 77 0.14 -6.99 14.40
C ARG A 77 -0.39 -5.74 13.73
N VAL A 78 -0.78 -5.90 12.47
CA VAL A 78 -1.57 -4.91 11.72
C VAL A 78 -2.74 -5.60 11.06
N SER A 79 -3.93 -5.01 11.14
CA SER A 79 -5.12 -5.45 10.42
C SER A 79 -5.51 -4.38 9.42
N VAL A 80 -5.82 -4.76 8.18
CA VAL A 80 -6.19 -3.83 7.11
C VAL A 80 -7.60 -4.13 6.63
N TYR A 81 -8.42 -3.08 6.56
CA TYR A 81 -9.81 -3.10 6.12
C TYR A 81 -9.96 -2.25 4.86
N ARG A 82 -10.85 -2.66 3.96
CA ARG A 82 -11.30 -1.83 2.84
C ARG A 82 -12.32 -0.81 3.35
N GLY A 83 -12.06 0.48 3.18
CA GLY A 83 -12.90 1.53 3.73
C GLY A 83 -12.93 1.56 5.26
N ALA A 84 -14.12 1.70 5.83
CA ALA A 84 -14.34 1.74 7.29
C ALA A 84 -14.09 0.37 7.96
N ILE A 85 -13.80 0.42 9.26
CA ILE A 85 -13.59 -0.78 10.09
C ILE A 85 -14.90 -1.56 10.19
N ASN A 86 -14.96 -2.67 9.49
CA ASN A 86 -16.05 -3.63 9.53
C ASN A 86 -15.46 -5.03 9.29
N PRO A 87 -15.81 -6.07 10.06
CA PRO A 87 -15.32 -7.43 9.83
C PRO A 87 -15.51 -7.93 8.38
N ALA A 88 -16.61 -7.54 7.72
CA ALA A 88 -16.87 -7.89 6.32
C ALA A 88 -15.88 -7.25 5.33
N ASN A 89 -15.23 -6.16 5.74
CA ASN A 89 -14.23 -5.44 4.95
C ASN A 89 -12.80 -5.84 5.29
N LEU A 90 -12.59 -6.79 6.22
CA LEU A 90 -11.25 -7.21 6.61
C LEU A 90 -10.55 -7.87 5.42
N MET A 91 -9.48 -7.24 4.94
CA MET A 91 -8.72 -7.74 3.79
C MET A 91 -7.53 -8.59 4.19
N GLY A 92 -6.99 -8.38 5.39
CA GLY A 92 -5.84 -9.14 5.83
C GLY A 92 -5.27 -8.69 7.16
N VAL A 93 -4.47 -9.58 7.73
CA VAL A 93 -3.72 -9.35 8.97
C VAL A 93 -2.26 -9.68 8.74
N GLY A 94 -1.38 -8.80 9.19
CA GLY A 94 0.05 -8.90 9.05
C GLY A 94 0.73 -8.93 10.41
N SER A 95 1.89 -9.57 10.45
CA SER A 95 2.86 -9.58 11.53
C SER A 95 4.26 -9.57 10.93
N ARG A 96 5.28 -9.52 11.78
CA ARG A 96 6.70 -9.64 11.35
C ARG A 96 7.01 -10.95 10.62
N LYS A 97 6.25 -12.01 10.91
CA LYS A 97 6.54 -13.38 10.47
C LYS A 97 5.66 -13.83 9.32
N SER A 98 4.51 -13.19 9.13
CA SER A 98 3.54 -13.59 8.11
C SER A 98 2.57 -12.48 7.79
N ILE A 99 2.02 -12.52 6.58
CA ILE A 99 0.83 -11.79 6.19
C ILE A 99 -0.23 -12.79 5.73
N SER A 100 -1.47 -12.62 6.18
CA SER A 100 -2.63 -13.42 5.81
C SER A 100 -3.62 -12.50 5.11
N LEU A 101 -3.98 -12.85 3.88
CA LEU A 101 -4.96 -12.13 3.07
C LEU A 101 -6.29 -12.88 3.11
N TYR A 102 -7.38 -12.14 3.28
CA TYR A 102 -8.76 -12.63 3.28
C TYR A 102 -9.47 -12.16 2.01
N GLY A 103 -10.39 -12.97 1.50
CA GLY A 103 -11.06 -12.77 0.20
C GLY A 103 -10.83 -13.95 -0.76
N HIS A 104 -11.02 -13.71 -2.07
CA HIS A 104 -10.92 -14.74 -3.12
C HIS A 104 -9.59 -15.52 -3.05
N GLY A 105 -9.64 -16.74 -2.52
CA GLY A 105 -8.52 -17.67 -2.44
C GLY A 105 -7.55 -17.45 -1.28
N GLY A 106 -8.03 -16.85 -0.17
CA GLY A 106 -7.26 -16.47 1.02
C GLY A 106 -5.96 -17.24 1.26
N CYS A 107 -4.87 -16.51 1.45
CA CYS A 107 -3.53 -17.09 1.50
C CYS A 107 -2.71 -16.50 2.65
N THR A 108 -1.84 -17.32 3.23
CA THR A 108 -0.84 -16.86 4.20
C THR A 108 0.55 -16.94 3.57
N ILE A 109 1.25 -15.81 3.57
CA ILE A 109 2.60 -15.65 3.04
C ILE A 109 3.54 -15.47 4.22
N ALA A 110 4.56 -16.33 4.31
CA ALA A 110 5.62 -16.17 5.30
C ALA A 110 6.50 -14.97 4.94
N VAL A 111 6.80 -14.15 5.95
CA VAL A 111 7.75 -13.04 5.89
C VAL A 111 9.06 -13.51 6.48
N LYS A 112 10.14 -13.46 5.69
CA LYS A 112 11.48 -13.78 6.15
C LYS A 112 12.28 -12.50 6.33
N THR A 113 12.70 -12.22 7.55
CA THR A 113 13.61 -11.11 7.84
C THR A 113 15.05 -11.56 7.69
N ASP A 114 15.83 -10.78 6.97
CA ASP A 114 17.26 -10.95 6.81
C ASP A 114 17.94 -10.06 7.85
N HIS A 115 18.36 -10.64 8.97
CA HIS A 115 18.85 -9.88 10.14
C HIS A 115 20.10 -9.05 9.86
N LEU A 116 20.91 -9.45 8.86
CA LEU A 116 22.13 -8.74 8.47
C LEU A 116 21.83 -7.48 7.68
N SER A 117 20.90 -7.57 6.72
CA SER A 117 20.54 -6.43 5.85
C SER A 117 19.34 -5.63 6.35
N GLY A 118 18.58 -6.16 7.30
CA GLY A 118 17.27 -5.62 7.70
C GLY A 118 16.20 -5.78 6.62
N ASP A 119 16.46 -6.56 5.57
CA ASP A 119 15.54 -6.73 4.46
C ASP A 119 14.43 -7.75 4.79
N PHE A 120 13.26 -7.59 4.19
CA PHE A 120 12.13 -8.49 4.40
C PHE A 120 11.71 -9.13 3.07
N LYS A 121 11.77 -10.45 3.01
CA LYS A 121 11.48 -11.27 1.82
C LYS A 121 10.12 -11.94 1.95
N LEU A 122 9.33 -11.89 0.88
CA LEU A 122 8.02 -12.52 0.73
C LEU A 122 8.06 -13.41 -0.52
N LYS A 123 7.51 -14.62 -0.45
CA LYS A 123 7.26 -15.43 -1.65
C LYS A 123 5.87 -15.12 -2.17
N TYR A 124 5.77 -14.56 -3.37
CA TYR A 124 4.50 -14.17 -3.96
C TYR A 124 4.55 -14.33 -5.49
N PRO A 125 3.53 -14.92 -6.13
CA PRO A 125 2.33 -15.52 -5.51
C PRO A 125 2.67 -16.77 -4.66
N PRO A 126 1.81 -17.16 -3.69
CA PRO A 126 1.99 -18.38 -2.91
C PRO A 126 2.16 -19.61 -3.83
N GLY A 127 3.14 -20.47 -3.54
CA GLY A 127 3.46 -21.64 -4.37
C GLY A 127 4.20 -21.33 -5.68
N GLY A 128 4.33 -20.06 -6.05
CA GLY A 128 5.10 -19.62 -7.23
C GLY A 128 6.61 -19.49 -6.97
N LYS A 129 7.36 -19.24 -8.05
CA LYS A 129 8.79 -18.89 -8.00
C LYS A 129 9.05 -17.38 -7.80
N GLY A 130 7.99 -16.56 -7.80
CA GLY A 130 8.09 -15.13 -7.60
C GLY A 130 8.52 -14.77 -6.16
N SER A 131 9.26 -13.67 -6.04
CA SER A 131 9.64 -13.13 -4.74
C SER A 131 9.52 -11.62 -4.75
N LEU A 132 9.07 -11.08 -3.62
CA LEU A 132 9.06 -9.66 -3.34
C LEU A 132 10.00 -9.40 -2.17
N LYS A 133 10.71 -8.29 -2.20
CA LYS A 133 11.67 -7.92 -1.17
C LYS A 133 11.51 -6.45 -0.81
N TRP A 134 11.15 -6.19 0.45
CA TRP A 134 11.28 -4.86 1.04
C TRP A 134 12.73 -4.66 1.48
N LYS A 135 13.33 -3.59 0.98
CA LYS A 135 14.69 -3.17 1.30
C LYS A 135 14.67 -1.84 2.02
N THR A 136 15.56 -1.67 2.99
CA THR A 136 15.84 -0.35 3.55
C THR A 136 16.66 0.45 2.54
N ASP A 137 16.18 1.64 2.19
CA ASP A 137 16.87 2.55 1.29
C ASP A 137 17.79 3.45 2.14
N SER A 138 19.04 3.01 2.30
CA SER A 138 20.08 3.70 3.06
C SER A 138 20.58 4.99 2.38
N MET A 139 20.21 5.25 1.13
CA MET A 139 20.61 6.46 0.39
C MET A 139 19.74 7.69 0.69
N SER A 140 18.65 7.57 1.47
CA SER A 140 17.90 8.76 1.88
C SER A 140 18.59 9.42 3.08
N PHE A 141 19.30 10.53 2.84
CA PHE A 141 19.91 11.45 3.83
C PHE A 141 18.94 12.08 4.86
N SER A 142 17.74 11.53 5.01
CA SER A 142 16.71 11.96 5.97
C SER A 142 16.55 10.85 7.02
N SER A 143 16.55 11.22 8.30
CA SER A 143 16.47 10.37 9.50
C SER A 143 15.17 9.55 9.65
N SER A 144 14.50 9.22 8.54
CA SER A 144 13.38 8.28 8.47
C SER A 144 13.64 7.36 7.29
N SER A 145 14.24 6.20 7.56
CA SER A 145 14.50 5.14 6.58
C SER A 145 13.31 4.91 5.66
N SER A 146 13.51 5.10 4.35
CA SER A 146 12.50 4.75 3.36
C SER A 146 12.61 3.27 3.02
N LEU A 147 11.47 2.62 2.76
CA LEU A 147 11.41 1.21 2.39
C LEU A 147 11.07 1.10 0.91
N LYS A 148 11.82 0.29 0.16
CA LYS A 148 11.60 0.03 -1.26
C LYS A 148 11.18 -1.42 -1.45
N LEU A 149 10.05 -1.66 -2.12
CA LEU A 149 9.64 -2.99 -2.57
C LEU A 149 10.21 -3.25 -3.96
N VAL A 150 10.89 -4.37 -4.11
CA VAL A 150 11.35 -4.88 -5.41
C VAL A 150 10.87 -6.29 -5.65
N ASP A 151 10.77 -6.70 -6.92
CA ASP A 151 10.53 -8.09 -7.30
C ASP A 151 11.83 -8.92 -7.33
N GLY A 152 11.75 -10.16 -7.81
CA GLY A 152 12.89 -11.06 -7.98
C GLY A 152 13.92 -10.61 -9.02
N SER A 153 13.53 -9.75 -9.97
CA SER A 153 14.42 -9.15 -10.98
C SER A 153 15.11 -7.88 -10.48
N GLY A 154 14.66 -7.34 -9.34
CA GLY A 154 15.12 -6.06 -8.80
C GLY A 154 14.33 -4.86 -9.32
N GLN A 155 13.29 -5.08 -10.13
CA GLN A 155 12.37 -4.03 -10.57
C GLN A 155 11.70 -3.40 -9.35
N LYS A 156 11.62 -2.07 -9.34
CA LYS A 156 10.96 -1.32 -8.28
C LYS A 156 9.44 -1.42 -8.42
N ILE A 157 8.79 -1.96 -7.41
CA ILE A 157 7.34 -2.12 -7.34
C ILE A 157 6.71 -0.97 -6.56
N ALA A 158 7.24 -0.69 -5.37
CA ALA A 158 6.69 0.34 -4.49
C ALA A 158 7.77 1.00 -3.63
N ARG A 159 7.43 2.14 -3.02
CA ARG A 159 8.26 2.83 -2.03
C ARG A 159 7.38 3.41 -0.93
N LEU A 160 7.70 3.10 0.33
CA LEU A 160 7.10 3.70 1.50
C LEU A 160 8.10 4.69 2.12
N LYS A 161 7.74 5.97 2.19
CA LYS A 161 8.61 7.03 2.73
C LYS A 161 7.84 8.02 3.59
N LYS A 162 8.54 8.78 4.42
CA LYS A 162 7.97 9.95 5.10
C LYS A 162 7.70 11.06 4.06
N HIS A 163 6.59 11.77 4.23
CA HIS A 163 6.22 12.91 3.41
C HIS A 163 5.58 13.97 4.32
N SER A 164 6.36 14.99 4.69
CA SER A 164 5.97 15.95 5.72
C SER A 164 5.62 15.25 7.05
N SER A 165 4.46 15.53 7.63
CA SER A 165 3.89 14.86 8.81
C SER A 165 3.29 13.48 8.50
N GLU A 166 3.05 13.16 7.23
CA GLU A 166 2.40 11.93 6.78
C GLU A 166 3.40 10.91 6.24
N LYS A 167 2.89 9.73 5.89
CA LYS A 167 3.66 8.73 5.13
C LYS A 167 3.04 8.54 3.76
N ARG A 168 3.88 8.25 2.78
CA ARG A 168 3.49 8.11 1.38
C ARG A 168 3.94 6.76 0.86
N LEU A 169 2.99 6.01 0.30
CA LEU A 169 3.23 4.78 -0.44
C LEU A 169 3.07 5.08 -1.93
N GLU A 170 4.17 4.98 -2.67
CA GLU A 170 4.24 5.17 -4.12
C GLU A 170 4.31 3.79 -4.78
N ILE A 171 3.46 3.54 -5.77
CA ILE A 171 3.35 2.27 -6.50
C ILE A 171 3.65 2.55 -7.96
N TYR A 172 4.66 1.87 -8.50
CA TYR A 172 5.26 2.18 -9.81
C TYR A 172 4.87 1.17 -10.91
N VAL A 173 4.10 0.16 -10.57
CA VAL A 173 3.60 -0.85 -11.50
C VAL A 173 2.08 -0.90 -11.43
N PRO A 174 1.39 -1.28 -12.52
CA PRO A 174 -0.03 -1.59 -12.45
C PRO A 174 -0.29 -2.67 -11.41
N CYS A 175 -1.33 -2.48 -10.59
CA CYS A 175 -1.74 -3.44 -9.56
C CYS A 175 -3.23 -3.71 -9.69
N ASP A 176 -3.60 -4.99 -9.69
CA ASP A 176 -4.97 -5.35 -9.36
C ASP A 176 -5.23 -5.13 -7.85
N GLU A 177 -6.49 -5.25 -7.44
CA GLU A 177 -6.88 -5.05 -6.05
C GLU A 177 -6.15 -6.01 -5.10
N HIS A 178 -5.98 -7.27 -5.49
CA HIS A 178 -5.36 -8.29 -4.65
C HIS A 178 -3.88 -7.98 -4.40
N PHE A 179 -3.13 -7.63 -5.43
CA PHE A 179 -1.73 -7.26 -5.34
C PHE A 179 -1.54 -5.93 -4.61
N LEU A 180 -2.44 -4.96 -4.79
CA LEU A 180 -2.45 -3.73 -4.00
C LEU A 180 -2.58 -4.03 -2.51
N ASN A 181 -3.45 -4.97 -2.13
CA ASN A 181 -3.62 -5.41 -0.75
C ASN A 181 -2.35 -6.06 -0.20
N VAL A 182 -1.66 -6.88 -1.01
CA VAL A 182 -0.34 -7.45 -0.65
C VAL A 182 0.68 -6.34 -0.38
N VAL A 183 0.77 -5.33 -1.25
CA VAL A 183 1.71 -4.22 -1.12
C VAL A 183 1.44 -3.42 0.15
N ILE A 184 0.18 -3.05 0.41
CA ILE A 184 -0.22 -2.29 1.60
C ILE A 184 0.06 -3.09 2.87
N LEU A 185 -0.45 -4.32 2.95
CA LEU A 185 -0.34 -5.16 4.14
C LEU A 185 1.11 -5.51 4.46
N SER A 186 1.90 -5.90 3.44
CA SER A 186 3.32 -6.21 3.62
C SER A 186 4.12 -4.98 4.02
N GLY A 187 3.87 -3.81 3.41
CA GLY A 187 4.55 -2.57 3.77
C GLY A 187 4.28 -2.14 5.22
N LEU A 188 3.04 -2.29 5.70
CA LEU A 188 2.69 -2.03 7.09
C LEU A 188 3.30 -3.05 8.06
N ALA A 189 3.26 -4.33 7.73
CA ALA A 189 3.85 -5.40 8.54
C ALA A 189 5.38 -5.24 8.68
N VAL A 190 6.07 -4.91 7.59
CA VAL A 190 7.51 -4.64 7.59
C VAL A 190 7.85 -3.40 8.41
N ARG A 191 7.01 -2.36 8.36
CA ARG A 191 7.18 -1.16 9.19
C ARG A 191 7.07 -1.47 10.69
N LEU A 192 6.24 -2.44 11.09
CA LEU A 192 6.24 -2.94 12.48
C LEU A 192 7.57 -3.59 12.83
N GLY A 193 8.09 -4.41 11.91
CA GLY A 193 9.41 -5.02 11.94
C GLY A 193 10.50 -4.00 12.26
N ALA A 194 10.67 -3.03 11.36
CA ALA A 194 11.71 -2.00 11.43
C ALA A 194 11.67 -1.19 12.75
N LYS A 195 10.48 -0.73 13.18
CA LYS A 195 10.33 0.06 14.41
C LYS A 195 10.85 -0.64 15.67
N LYS A 196 10.71 -1.97 15.77
CA LYS A 196 11.20 -2.70 16.94
C LYS A 196 12.68 -3.02 16.81
N ASN A 197 13.19 -3.30 15.61
CA ASN A 197 14.64 -3.44 15.43
C ASN A 197 15.36 -2.17 15.90
N ASP A 198 14.81 -0.99 15.60
CA ASP A 198 15.34 0.29 16.08
C ASP A 198 15.29 0.39 17.61
N ARG A 199 14.19 -0.04 18.23
CA ARG A 199 14.02 -0.06 19.69
C ARG A 199 14.98 -1.04 20.38
N ASP A 200 15.05 -2.27 19.89
CA ASP A 200 15.89 -3.34 20.44
C ASP A 200 17.38 -2.93 20.33
N ALA A 201 17.78 -2.27 19.24
CA ALA A 201 19.12 -1.72 19.08
C ALA A 201 19.45 -0.60 20.08
N LEU A 202 18.49 0.30 20.36
CA LEU A 202 18.63 1.35 21.36
C LEU A 202 18.80 0.77 22.78
N GLU A 203 18.05 -0.27 23.12
CA GLU A 203 18.13 -0.93 24.44
C GLU A 203 19.52 -1.56 24.67
N VAL A 204 20.12 -2.20 23.66
CA VAL A 204 21.47 -2.79 23.76
C VAL A 204 22.55 -1.72 23.95
N VAL A 205 22.48 -0.61 23.20
CA VAL A 205 23.47 0.48 23.30
C VAL A 205 23.42 1.16 24.67
N GLN A 206 22.22 1.35 25.22
CA GLN A 206 22.04 1.90 26.57
C GLN A 206 22.59 0.95 27.65
N ALA A 207 22.38 -0.36 27.50
CA ALA A 207 22.94 -1.36 28.42
C ALA A 207 24.49 -1.37 28.43
N MET A 208 25.14 -1.11 27.30
CA MET A 208 26.61 -1.05 27.20
C MET A 208 27.22 0.29 27.66
N SER A 209 26.44 1.38 27.66
CA SER A 209 26.94 2.72 28.04
C SER A 209 26.81 3.02 29.54
N GLY A 210 26.22 2.10 30.31
CA GLY A 210 25.94 2.26 31.73
C GLY A 210 26.73 1.33 32.66
N SER A 211 27.88 0.80 32.25
CA SER A 211 28.78 -0.03 33.06
C SER A 211 30.08 0.68 33.38
#